data_AF-A0A381I7B9-F1
#
_entry.id   AF-A0A381I7B9-F1
#
_cell.length_a   1.000
_cell.length_b   1.000
_cell.length_c   1.000
_cell.angle_alpha   90.00
_cell.angle_beta   90.00
_cell.angle_gamma   90.00
#
_symmetry.space_group_name_H-M   'P 1'
#
loop_
_entity.id
_entity.type
_entity.pdbx_description
1 polymer ?
#
loop_
_entity_poly.entity_id
_entity_poly.type
_entity_poly.pdbx_seq_one_letter_code
_entity_poly.pdbx_strand_id
1 'polypeptide(L)'
;MEKLKEIREMQKLLIRNKTGVKYSDSWTVDGSVQKGRTMTNQNIKTALKLFNSECDIAMSKVSFKNIDSIEKRIRKAFTDTNKLNTSNKVSIKENYLNLKIDELYLYYEYLQMKEEEKEEQRALREQMKEEALVQKEIENQKRKLKKEELQFKNELLRLKSTIPEDENDKLEWEQKINSIEEKLALLSKDLDDVLNREQNTRAGHVYIISNIGSFGENIYKIGVTRRLDPTERINELSSASVPFKYDIHATIFSEDAPKLESALHKAFDNKRVNKVNNRKEFFKVTLDEIRTEVEKNFDKTVEYTKLAEAQEYRQTLKIQELNKKLA
;
A
#
# COMPACT_ATOMS: atom_id res chain seq x y z
N MET A 1 -18.57 10.47 -11.55
CA MET A 1 -18.37 11.50 -12.60
C MET A 1 -19.69 11.98 -13.20
N GLU A 2 -20.59 11.08 -13.59
CA GLU A 2 -21.91 11.44 -14.14
C GLU A 2 -22.78 12.23 -13.15
N LYS A 3 -22.92 11.74 -11.91
CA LYS A 3 -23.60 12.48 -10.82
C LYS A 3 -23.05 13.88 -10.56
N LEU A 4 -21.72 14.09 -10.63
CA LEU A 4 -21.12 15.41 -10.46
C LEU A 4 -21.51 16.36 -11.61
N LYS A 5 -21.60 15.84 -12.84
CA LYS A 5 -22.10 16.60 -13.99
C LYS A 5 -23.57 16.93 -13.83
N GLU A 6 -24.40 15.98 -13.39
CA GLU A 6 -25.82 16.18 -13.10
C GLU A 6 -26.04 17.28 -12.07
N ILE A 7 -25.32 17.28 -10.95
CA ILE A 7 -25.41 18.33 -9.93
C ILE A 7 -25.04 19.69 -10.51
N ARG A 8 -23.96 19.77 -11.30
CA ARG A 8 -23.56 21.02 -11.95
C ARG A 8 -24.60 21.52 -12.95
N GLU A 9 -25.24 20.63 -13.69
CA GLU A 9 -26.35 20.99 -14.57
C GLU A 9 -27.59 21.46 -13.79
N MET A 10 -27.93 20.79 -12.68
CA MET A 10 -29.00 21.24 -11.78
C MET A 10 -28.72 22.64 -11.21
N GLN A 11 -27.48 22.92 -10.78
CA GLN A 11 -27.07 24.25 -10.34
C GLN A 11 -27.24 25.29 -11.47
N LYS A 12 -26.79 24.99 -12.69
CA LYS A 12 -26.97 25.89 -13.86
C LYS A 12 -28.44 26.14 -14.17
N LEU A 13 -29.30 25.12 -14.08
CA LEU A 13 -30.74 25.25 -14.29
C LEU A 13 -31.39 26.16 -13.23
N LEU A 14 -31.01 26.02 -11.96
CA LEU A 14 -31.51 26.89 -10.88
C LEU A 14 -31.10 28.36 -11.07
N ILE A 15 -29.90 28.61 -11.60
CA ILE A 15 -29.42 29.95 -11.94
C ILE A 15 -30.20 30.50 -13.14
N ARG A 16 -30.31 29.72 -14.22
CA ARG A 16 -30.99 30.12 -15.47
C ARG A 16 -32.46 30.46 -15.23
N ASN A 17 -33.16 29.63 -14.45
CA ASN A 17 -34.57 29.79 -14.15
C ASN A 17 -34.82 30.73 -12.95
N LYS A 18 -33.77 31.23 -12.29
CA LYS A 18 -33.81 32.04 -11.06
C LYS A 18 -34.58 31.36 -9.91
N THR A 19 -34.74 30.05 -9.95
CA THR A 19 -35.48 29.28 -8.94
C THR A 19 -34.63 28.98 -7.71
N GLY A 20 -33.30 29.11 -7.80
CA GLY A 20 -32.36 29.01 -6.68
C GLY A 20 -32.23 30.27 -5.80
N VAL A 21 -32.94 31.35 -6.13
CA VAL A 21 -32.96 32.61 -5.38
C VAL A 21 -34.38 33.04 -5.06
N LYS A 22 -34.55 33.75 -3.95
CA LYS A 22 -35.77 34.49 -3.58
C LYS A 22 -35.48 35.98 -3.76
N TYR A 23 -36.29 36.65 -4.54
CA TYR A 23 -36.13 38.06 -4.89
C TYR A 23 -37.49 38.77 -5.05
N SER A 24 -37.48 40.10 -5.15
CA SER A 24 -38.68 40.93 -5.28
C SER A 24 -38.58 41.84 -6.50
N ASP A 25 -39.53 41.75 -7.43
CA ASP A 25 -39.57 42.56 -8.68
C ASP A 25 -40.50 43.78 -8.60
N SER A 26 -41.14 44.00 -7.44
CA SER A 26 -42.22 44.97 -7.28
C SER A 26 -41.77 46.40 -6.98
N TRP A 27 -40.48 46.73 -7.10
CA TRP A 27 -39.93 48.02 -6.71
C TRP A 27 -39.37 48.82 -7.90
N THR A 28 -39.34 50.14 -7.75
CA THR A 28 -38.90 51.08 -8.78
C THR A 28 -37.55 51.69 -8.47
N VAL A 29 -36.75 51.93 -9.50
CA VAL A 29 -35.52 52.74 -9.43
C VAL A 29 -35.73 53.96 -10.33
N ASP A 30 -35.51 55.16 -9.80
CA ASP A 30 -35.83 56.44 -10.46
C ASP A 30 -37.26 56.49 -11.02
N GLY A 31 -38.23 55.93 -10.30
CA GLY A 31 -39.63 55.83 -10.75
C GLY A 31 -39.90 54.79 -11.85
N SER A 32 -38.89 54.04 -12.31
CA SER A 32 -39.05 53.01 -13.34
C SER A 32 -39.01 51.58 -12.76
N VAL A 33 -40.07 50.82 -13.00
CA VAL A 33 -40.13 49.37 -12.69
C VAL A 33 -39.11 48.60 -13.53
N GLN A 34 -38.89 48.99 -14.79
CA GLN A 34 -37.94 48.32 -15.67
C GLN A 34 -36.50 48.48 -15.14
N LYS A 35 -36.13 49.68 -14.68
CA LYS A 35 -34.84 49.91 -14.01
C LYS A 35 -34.72 49.09 -12.72
N GLY A 36 -35.80 48.98 -11.92
CA GLY A 36 -35.84 48.13 -10.73
C GLY A 36 -35.62 46.64 -11.01
N ARG A 37 -36.23 46.10 -12.08
CA ARG A 37 -35.97 44.73 -12.55
C ARG A 37 -34.52 44.52 -12.99
N THR A 38 -33.95 45.48 -13.73
CA THR A 38 -32.54 45.43 -14.15
C THR A 38 -31.60 45.40 -12.95
N MET A 39 -31.81 46.27 -11.96
CA MET A 39 -31.02 46.31 -10.72
C MET A 39 -31.14 45.00 -9.94
N THR A 40 -32.35 44.46 -9.82
CA THR A 40 -32.60 43.18 -9.14
C THR A 40 -31.85 42.02 -9.82
N ASN A 41 -31.86 41.96 -11.15
CA ASN A 41 -31.09 40.97 -11.91
C ASN A 41 -29.58 41.09 -11.70
N GLN A 42 -29.06 42.32 -11.63
CA GLN A 42 -27.64 42.56 -11.32
C GLN A 42 -27.31 42.09 -9.90
N ASN A 43 -28.14 42.40 -8.91
CA ASN A 43 -27.95 41.98 -7.52
C ASN A 43 -27.99 40.45 -7.38
N ILE A 44 -28.92 39.76 -8.06
CA ILE A 44 -28.96 38.29 -8.11
C ILE A 44 -27.66 37.74 -8.67
N LYS A 45 -27.17 38.29 -9.79
CA LYS A 45 -25.93 37.84 -10.43
C LYS A 45 -24.73 38.06 -9.52
N THR A 46 -24.65 39.19 -8.83
CA THR A 46 -23.57 39.50 -7.87
C THR A 46 -23.59 38.55 -6.68
N ALA A 47 -24.76 38.33 -6.06
CA ALA A 47 -24.91 37.43 -4.92
C ALA A 47 -24.49 35.98 -5.27
N LEU A 48 -24.99 35.45 -6.40
CA LEU A 48 -24.63 34.12 -6.85
C LEU A 48 -23.15 34.01 -7.22
N LYS A 49 -22.57 35.04 -7.86
CA LYS A 49 -21.15 35.05 -8.21
C LYS A 49 -20.26 35.05 -6.96
N LEU A 50 -20.59 35.87 -5.98
CA LEU A 50 -19.88 35.92 -4.70
C LEU A 50 -19.92 34.56 -4.00
N PHE A 51 -21.12 34.01 -3.80
CA PHE A 51 -21.27 32.72 -3.15
C PHE A 51 -20.55 31.59 -3.89
N ASN A 52 -20.68 31.53 -5.23
CA ASN A 52 -19.99 30.52 -6.02
C ASN A 52 -18.47 30.66 -5.94
N SER A 53 -17.92 31.89 -5.96
CA SER A 53 -16.48 32.08 -5.81
C SER A 53 -15.95 31.61 -4.45
N GLU A 54 -16.68 31.87 -3.37
CA GLU A 54 -16.33 31.37 -2.04
C GLU A 54 -16.40 29.83 -1.98
N CYS A 55 -17.43 29.23 -2.61
CA CYS A 55 -17.53 27.78 -2.74
C CYS A 55 -16.35 27.20 -3.52
N ASP A 56 -15.97 27.77 -4.66
CA ASP A 56 -14.87 27.29 -5.48
C ASP A 56 -13.53 27.38 -4.74
N ILE A 57 -13.29 28.48 -4.01
CA ILE A 57 -12.12 28.64 -3.14
C ILE A 57 -12.12 27.60 -2.02
N ALA A 58 -13.27 27.33 -1.41
CA ALA A 58 -13.39 26.33 -0.37
C ALA A 58 -13.16 24.91 -0.92
N MET A 59 -13.78 24.57 -2.05
CA MET A 59 -13.64 23.28 -2.75
C MET A 59 -12.20 23.01 -3.19
N SER A 60 -11.45 24.03 -3.63
CA SER A 60 -10.04 23.87 -4.02
C SER A 60 -9.12 23.38 -2.89
N LYS A 61 -9.55 23.56 -1.63
CA LYS A 61 -8.80 23.19 -0.43
C LYS A 61 -9.32 21.90 0.24
N VAL A 62 -10.23 21.17 -0.41
CA VAL A 62 -10.78 19.92 0.12
C VAL A 62 -9.70 18.85 0.23
N SER A 63 -9.68 18.20 1.38
CA SER A 63 -8.82 17.07 1.69
C SER A 63 -9.56 16.13 2.66
N PHE A 64 -9.00 14.94 2.85
CA PHE A 64 -9.55 13.93 3.78
C PHE A 64 -9.64 14.38 5.24
N LYS A 65 -8.91 15.42 5.62
CA LYS A 65 -8.85 15.88 7.01
C LYS A 65 -9.82 17.01 7.33
N ASN A 66 -10.34 17.70 6.33
CA ASN A 66 -10.99 19.00 6.53
C ASN A 66 -12.38 19.12 5.90
N ILE A 67 -13.01 18.01 5.51
CA ILE A 67 -14.34 18.00 4.88
C ILE A 67 -15.37 18.80 5.70
N ASP A 68 -15.49 18.53 7.00
CA ASP A 68 -16.43 19.24 7.89
C ASP A 68 -16.13 20.73 8.01
N SER A 69 -14.84 21.09 7.98
CA SER A 69 -14.40 22.49 8.02
C SER A 69 -14.75 23.22 6.73
N ILE A 70 -14.60 22.56 5.57
CA ILE A 70 -14.99 23.10 4.28
C ILE A 70 -16.51 23.24 4.18
N GLU A 71 -17.28 22.24 4.62
CA GLU A 71 -18.75 22.34 4.63
C GLU A 71 -19.21 23.53 5.48
N LYS A 72 -18.65 23.70 6.69
CA LYS A 72 -18.92 24.86 7.55
C LYS A 72 -18.60 26.18 6.86
N ARG A 73 -17.51 26.25 6.08
CA ARG A 73 -17.15 27.45 5.31
C ARG A 73 -18.16 27.73 4.19
N ILE A 74 -18.64 26.72 3.49
CA ILE A 74 -19.70 26.88 2.46
C ILE A 74 -21.00 27.38 3.11
N ARG A 75 -21.43 26.77 4.22
CA ARG A 75 -22.61 27.22 4.98
C ARG A 75 -22.46 28.66 5.47
N LYS A 76 -21.28 29.02 5.96
CA LYS A 76 -20.98 30.40 6.38
C LYS A 76 -21.01 31.39 5.21
N ALA A 77 -20.42 31.04 4.06
CA ALA A 77 -20.48 31.87 2.86
C ALA A 77 -21.93 32.11 2.40
N PHE A 78 -22.79 31.11 2.53
CA PHE A 78 -24.23 31.23 2.27
C PHE A 78 -24.90 32.22 3.23
N THR A 79 -24.68 32.08 4.54
CA THR A 79 -25.27 32.99 5.53
C THR A 79 -24.78 34.42 5.36
N ASP A 80 -23.48 34.60 5.12
CA ASP A 80 -22.87 35.93 4.96
C ASP A 80 -23.35 36.61 3.67
N THR A 81 -23.43 35.87 2.55
CA THR A 81 -23.95 36.39 1.27
C THR A 81 -25.41 36.81 1.39
N ASN A 82 -26.24 36.01 2.07
CA ASN A 82 -27.64 36.34 2.30
C ASN A 82 -27.79 37.57 3.20
N LYS A 83 -26.98 37.67 4.26
CA LYS A 83 -26.98 38.83 5.16
C LYS A 83 -26.62 40.12 4.42
N LEU A 84 -25.58 40.10 3.58
CA LEU A 84 -25.15 41.25 2.77
C LEU A 84 -26.22 41.71 1.77
N ASN A 85 -27.09 40.82 1.30
CA ASN A 85 -28.12 41.12 0.31
C ASN A 85 -29.52 41.39 0.90
N THR A 86 -29.63 41.49 2.23
CA THR A 86 -30.91 41.76 2.91
C THR A 86 -31.58 43.03 2.40
N SER A 87 -30.83 44.14 2.29
CA SER A 87 -31.34 45.43 1.79
C SER A 87 -31.81 45.35 0.34
N ASN A 88 -31.19 44.48 -0.46
CA ASN A 88 -31.53 44.24 -1.85
C ASN A 88 -32.75 43.30 -2.01
N LYS A 89 -33.29 42.76 -0.91
CA LYS A 89 -34.35 41.75 -0.89
C LYS A 89 -34.03 40.53 -1.77
N VAL A 90 -32.74 40.17 -1.89
CA VAL A 90 -32.25 39.00 -2.61
C VAL A 90 -31.66 38.01 -1.61
N SER A 91 -32.09 36.75 -1.68
CA SER A 91 -31.52 35.67 -0.86
C SER A 91 -31.38 34.40 -1.68
N ILE A 92 -30.27 33.70 -1.52
CA ILE A 92 -30.03 32.36 -2.07
C ILE A 92 -30.85 31.37 -1.25
N LYS A 93 -31.50 30.43 -1.91
CA LYS A 93 -32.34 29.41 -1.27
C LYS A 93 -31.51 28.21 -0.81
N GLU A 94 -32.02 27.52 0.21
CA GLU A 94 -31.39 26.32 0.80
C GLU A 94 -31.19 25.18 -0.22
N ASN A 95 -32.09 25.04 -1.19
CA ASN A 95 -31.94 24.01 -2.24
C ASN A 95 -30.66 24.19 -3.07
N TYR A 96 -30.23 25.44 -3.31
CA TYR A 96 -28.99 25.73 -4.01
C TYR A 96 -27.76 25.47 -3.12
N LEU A 97 -27.86 25.78 -1.82
CA LEU A 97 -26.83 25.42 -0.83
C LEU A 97 -26.65 23.89 -0.76
N ASN A 98 -27.73 23.14 -0.68
CA ASN A 98 -27.67 21.68 -0.61
C ASN A 98 -26.99 21.08 -1.84
N LEU A 99 -27.29 21.57 -3.05
CA LEU A 99 -26.57 21.13 -4.26
C LEU A 99 -25.06 21.42 -4.23
N LYS A 100 -24.63 22.49 -3.54
CA LYS A 100 -23.19 22.79 -3.34
C LYS A 100 -22.55 21.87 -2.30
N ILE A 101 -23.30 21.46 -1.29
CA ILE A 101 -22.85 20.50 -0.28
C ILE A 101 -22.78 19.09 -0.89
N ASP A 102 -23.77 18.70 -1.69
CA ASP A 102 -23.75 17.44 -2.42
C ASP A 102 -22.57 17.39 -3.42
N GLU A 103 -22.28 18.50 -4.10
CA GLU A 103 -21.08 18.64 -4.95
C GLU A 103 -19.80 18.41 -4.14
N LEU A 104 -19.71 18.98 -2.93
CA LEU A 104 -18.57 18.83 -2.02
C LEU A 104 -18.35 17.35 -1.64
N TYR A 105 -19.41 16.64 -1.22
CA TYR A 105 -19.29 15.24 -0.82
C TYR A 105 -18.98 14.31 -1.99
N LEU A 106 -19.60 14.51 -3.16
CA LEU A 106 -19.25 13.75 -4.36
C LEU A 106 -17.81 14.00 -4.81
N TYR A 107 -17.31 15.23 -4.66
CA TYR A 107 -15.91 15.54 -4.95
C TYR A 107 -14.97 14.85 -3.95
N TYR A 108 -15.35 14.79 -2.67
CA TYR A 108 -14.62 14.07 -1.65
C TYR A 108 -14.51 12.56 -1.94
N GLU A 109 -15.64 11.92 -2.25
CA GLU A 109 -15.66 10.51 -2.67
C GLU A 109 -14.75 10.26 -3.88
N TYR A 110 -14.80 11.16 -4.88
CA TYR A 110 -13.91 11.08 -6.04
C TYR A 110 -12.42 11.16 -5.66
N LEU A 111 -12.05 12.03 -4.71
CA LEU A 111 -10.68 12.10 -4.22
C LEU A 111 -10.24 10.80 -3.52
N GLN A 112 -11.14 10.17 -2.75
CA GLN A 112 -10.88 8.86 -2.12
C GLN A 112 -10.63 7.78 -3.16
N MET A 113 -11.55 7.63 -4.13
CA MET A 113 -11.41 6.65 -5.21
C MET A 113 -10.12 6.85 -6.00
N LYS A 114 -9.74 8.09 -6.29
CA LYS A 114 -8.51 8.39 -7.03
C LYS A 114 -7.25 8.02 -6.24
N GLU A 115 -7.27 8.19 -4.91
CA GLU A 115 -6.16 7.78 -4.06
C GLU A 115 -6.06 6.26 -4.00
N GLU A 116 -7.19 5.56 -3.85
CA GLU A 116 -7.26 4.09 -3.90
C GLU A 116 -6.72 3.53 -5.23
N GLU A 117 -7.16 4.08 -6.37
CA GLU A 117 -6.67 3.70 -7.70
C GLU A 117 -5.14 3.91 -7.83
N LYS A 118 -4.62 5.02 -7.29
CA LYS A 118 -3.19 5.31 -7.30
C LYS A 118 -2.41 4.31 -6.43
N GLU A 119 -2.95 3.93 -5.28
CA GLU A 119 -2.37 2.89 -4.42
C GLU A 119 -2.40 1.52 -5.12
N GLU A 120 -3.49 1.19 -5.82
CA GLU A 120 -3.61 -0.04 -6.64
C GLU A 120 -2.55 -0.11 -7.73
N GLN A 121 -2.42 0.95 -8.52
CA GLN A 121 -1.42 1.03 -9.57
C GLN A 121 0.02 0.97 -9.01
N ARG A 122 0.24 1.48 -7.80
CA ARG A 122 1.56 1.35 -7.14
C ARG A 122 1.80 -0.10 -6.71
N ALA A 123 0.82 -0.75 -6.08
CA ALA A 123 0.92 -2.14 -5.65
C ALA A 123 1.13 -3.09 -6.83
N LEU A 124 0.37 -2.94 -7.91
CA LEU A 124 0.52 -3.75 -9.12
C LEU A 124 1.93 -3.61 -9.73
N ARG A 125 2.46 -2.38 -9.80
CA ARG A 125 3.83 -2.15 -10.28
C ARG A 125 4.88 -2.77 -9.38
N GLU A 126 4.67 -2.76 -8.07
CA GLU A 126 5.59 -3.41 -7.13
C GLU A 126 5.56 -4.92 -7.27
N GLN A 127 4.37 -5.52 -7.38
CA GLN A 127 4.20 -6.94 -7.67
C GLN A 127 4.93 -7.31 -8.97
N MET A 128 4.64 -6.63 -10.09
CA MET A 128 5.29 -6.92 -11.37
C MET A 128 6.82 -6.85 -11.31
N LYS A 129 7.38 -5.91 -10.53
CA LYS A 129 8.83 -5.82 -10.31
C LYS A 129 9.36 -7.01 -9.53
N GLU A 130 8.68 -7.38 -8.44
CA GLU A 130 9.06 -8.53 -7.63
C GLU A 130 9.01 -9.82 -8.43
N GLU A 131 7.97 -10.02 -9.23
CA GLU A 131 7.85 -11.20 -10.11
C GLU A 131 8.97 -11.27 -11.15
N ALA A 132 9.35 -10.13 -11.73
CA ALA A 132 10.45 -10.05 -12.68
C ALA A 132 11.81 -10.37 -12.01
N LEU A 133 12.02 -9.94 -10.76
CA LEU A 133 13.24 -10.25 -10.00
C LEU A 133 13.30 -11.74 -9.66
N VAL A 134 12.21 -12.31 -9.15
CA VAL A 134 12.09 -13.76 -8.87
C VAL A 134 12.38 -14.58 -10.12
N GLN A 135 11.82 -14.22 -11.27
CA GLN A 135 12.06 -14.95 -12.51
C GLN A 135 13.54 -14.89 -12.92
N LYS A 136 14.18 -13.72 -12.77
CA LYS A 136 15.60 -13.53 -13.06
C LYS A 136 16.50 -14.32 -12.11
N GLU A 137 16.15 -14.38 -10.84
CA GLU A 137 16.85 -15.18 -9.82
C GLU A 137 16.78 -16.68 -10.16
N ILE A 138 15.59 -17.19 -10.47
CA ILE A 138 15.36 -18.59 -10.89
C ILE A 138 16.18 -18.91 -12.13
N GLU A 139 16.15 -18.05 -13.16
CA GLU A 139 16.91 -18.25 -14.39
C GLU A 139 18.43 -18.27 -14.13
N ASN A 140 18.92 -17.35 -13.29
CA ASN A 140 20.33 -17.30 -12.92
C ASN A 140 20.77 -18.54 -12.15
N GLN A 141 19.97 -19.02 -11.19
CA GLN A 141 20.28 -20.21 -10.41
C GLN A 141 20.27 -21.46 -11.30
N LYS A 142 19.26 -21.61 -12.17
CA LYS A 142 19.18 -22.68 -13.17
C LYS A 142 20.39 -22.68 -14.09
N ARG A 143 20.86 -21.50 -14.53
CA ARG A 143 22.07 -21.37 -15.35
C ARG A 143 23.33 -21.77 -14.61
N LYS A 144 23.45 -21.45 -13.31
CA LYS A 144 24.59 -21.85 -12.47
C LYS A 144 24.61 -23.38 -12.29
N LEU A 145 23.50 -23.97 -11.85
CA LEU A 145 23.37 -25.41 -11.65
C LEU A 145 23.69 -26.20 -12.92
N LYS A 146 23.16 -25.78 -14.09
CA LYS A 146 23.49 -26.44 -15.37
C LYS A 146 24.96 -26.36 -15.76
N LYS A 147 25.66 -25.28 -15.41
CA LYS A 147 27.10 -25.15 -15.68
C LYS A 147 27.89 -26.08 -14.78
N GLU A 148 27.55 -26.16 -13.50
CA GLU A 148 28.18 -27.05 -12.53
C GLU A 148 27.94 -28.52 -12.90
N GLU A 149 26.70 -28.87 -13.25
CA GLU A 149 26.35 -30.21 -13.74
C GLU A 149 27.19 -30.62 -14.96
N LEU A 150 27.36 -29.72 -15.93
CA LEU A 150 28.20 -29.97 -17.11
C LEU A 150 29.68 -30.14 -16.74
N GLN A 151 30.19 -29.34 -15.81
CA GLN A 151 31.56 -29.44 -15.32
C GLN A 151 31.81 -30.80 -14.66
N PHE A 152 30.95 -31.20 -13.72
CA PHE A 152 31.08 -32.49 -13.03
C PHE A 152 30.87 -33.68 -13.98
N LYS A 153 29.97 -33.59 -14.95
CA LYS A 153 29.82 -34.63 -15.99
C LYS A 153 31.07 -34.79 -16.85
N ASN A 154 31.68 -33.68 -17.28
CA ASN A 154 32.93 -33.72 -18.05
C ASN A 154 34.10 -34.25 -17.24
N GLU A 155 34.19 -33.82 -15.97
CA GLU A 155 35.20 -34.32 -15.04
C GLU A 155 35.02 -35.82 -14.83
N LEU A 156 33.81 -36.29 -14.54
CA LEU A 156 33.49 -37.71 -14.40
C LEU A 156 33.80 -38.53 -15.67
N LEU A 157 33.53 -38.00 -16.86
CA LEU A 157 33.89 -38.64 -18.14
C LEU A 157 35.41 -38.81 -18.28
N ARG A 158 36.17 -37.74 -18.05
CA ARG A 158 37.65 -37.78 -18.10
C ARG A 158 38.20 -38.80 -17.12
N LEU A 159 37.65 -38.79 -15.92
CA LEU A 159 37.99 -39.65 -14.81
C LEU A 159 37.69 -41.13 -15.11
N LYS A 160 36.52 -41.46 -15.66
CA LYS A 160 36.19 -42.83 -16.10
C LYS A 160 37.05 -43.32 -17.27
N SER A 161 37.60 -42.41 -18.08
CA SER A 161 38.48 -42.76 -19.21
C SER A 161 39.94 -43.03 -18.84
N THR A 162 40.38 -42.61 -17.64
CA THR A 162 41.77 -42.76 -17.18
C THR A 162 41.78 -43.66 -15.95
N ILE A 163 42.11 -44.94 -16.11
CA ILE A 163 42.15 -45.92 -15.01
C ILE A 163 43.63 -46.11 -14.57
N PRO A 164 43.98 -45.86 -13.29
CA PRO A 164 45.30 -46.14 -12.72
C PRO A 164 45.62 -47.64 -12.75
N GLU A 165 46.89 -47.96 -12.99
CA GLU A 165 47.39 -49.34 -13.01
C GLU A 165 47.69 -49.89 -11.60
N ASP A 166 47.95 -49.02 -10.61
CA ASP A 166 48.29 -49.39 -9.23
C ASP A 166 47.03 -49.60 -8.36
N GLU A 167 47.01 -50.66 -7.53
CA GLU A 167 45.83 -51.03 -6.72
C GLU A 167 45.48 -49.98 -5.66
N ASN A 168 46.48 -49.33 -5.06
CA ASN A 168 46.25 -48.34 -4.01
C ASN A 168 45.71 -47.01 -4.60
N ASP A 169 46.24 -46.61 -5.77
CA ASP A 169 45.74 -45.45 -6.52
C ASP A 169 44.32 -45.69 -7.05
N LYS A 170 43.99 -46.94 -7.40
CA LYS A 170 42.65 -47.32 -7.87
C LYS A 170 41.57 -47.11 -6.81
N LEU A 171 41.87 -47.39 -5.53
CA LEU A 171 40.92 -47.18 -4.43
C LEU A 171 40.63 -45.68 -4.20
N GLU A 172 41.65 -44.83 -4.14
CA GLU A 172 41.46 -43.37 -4.05
C GLU A 172 40.71 -42.81 -5.27
N TRP A 173 40.92 -43.47 -6.42
CA TRP A 173 40.33 -43.05 -7.68
C TRP A 173 38.83 -43.38 -7.75
N GLU A 174 38.43 -44.56 -7.31
CA GLU A 174 37.02 -44.94 -7.13
C GLU A 174 36.31 -44.03 -6.11
N GLN A 175 36.98 -43.67 -5.00
CA GLN A 175 36.42 -42.74 -4.02
C GLN A 175 36.13 -41.35 -4.61
N LYS A 176 37.03 -40.84 -5.46
CA LYS A 176 36.81 -39.56 -6.15
C LYS A 176 35.64 -39.64 -7.13
N ILE A 177 35.51 -40.73 -7.89
CA ILE A 177 34.34 -40.93 -8.78
C ILE A 177 33.05 -40.93 -7.97
N ASN A 178 32.97 -41.72 -6.89
CA ASN A 178 31.80 -41.75 -6.01
C ASN A 178 31.46 -40.36 -5.45
N SER A 179 32.47 -39.59 -5.01
CA SER A 179 32.25 -38.24 -4.51
C SER A 179 31.66 -37.28 -5.55
N ILE A 180 32.00 -37.45 -6.83
CA ILE A 180 31.47 -36.65 -7.94
C ILE A 180 30.07 -37.12 -8.31
N GLU A 181 29.81 -38.43 -8.29
CA GLU A 181 28.47 -39.00 -8.51
C GLU A 181 27.48 -38.55 -7.41
N GLU A 182 27.91 -38.52 -6.15
CA GLU A 182 27.13 -37.97 -5.03
C GLU A 182 26.81 -36.48 -5.23
N LYS A 183 27.81 -35.67 -5.64
CA LYS A 183 27.60 -34.25 -5.95
C LYS A 183 26.65 -34.06 -7.12
N LEU A 184 26.73 -34.89 -8.16
CA LEU A 184 25.80 -34.87 -9.29
C LEU A 184 24.37 -35.24 -8.88
N ALA A 185 24.21 -36.21 -7.97
CA ALA A 185 22.91 -36.58 -7.43
C ALA A 185 22.28 -35.44 -6.61
N LEU A 186 23.09 -34.75 -5.78
CA LEU A 186 22.67 -33.55 -5.05
C LEU A 186 22.27 -32.41 -6.02
N LEU A 187 23.10 -32.13 -7.03
CA LEU A 187 22.80 -31.12 -8.05
C LEU A 187 21.52 -31.42 -8.84
N SER A 188 21.27 -32.70 -9.16
CA SER A 188 20.04 -33.13 -9.84
C SER A 188 18.82 -32.81 -8.97
N LYS A 189 18.91 -33.07 -7.66
CA LYS A 189 17.84 -32.75 -6.72
C LYS A 189 17.61 -31.25 -6.60
N ASP A 190 18.68 -30.46 -6.51
CA ASP A 190 18.59 -29.00 -6.47
C ASP A 190 17.97 -28.43 -7.76
N LEU A 191 18.27 -29.03 -8.91
CA LEU A 191 17.66 -28.65 -10.19
C LEU A 191 16.17 -28.97 -10.20
N ASP A 192 15.77 -30.15 -9.73
CA ASP A 192 14.36 -30.54 -9.62
C ASP A 192 13.59 -29.61 -8.67
N ASP A 193 14.19 -29.21 -7.55
CA ASP A 193 13.61 -28.24 -6.62
C ASP A 193 13.42 -26.86 -7.26
N VAL A 194 14.39 -26.38 -8.03
CA VAL A 194 14.27 -25.12 -8.79
C VAL A 194 13.18 -25.22 -9.86
N LEU A 195 13.06 -26.35 -10.56
CA LEU A 195 12.00 -26.59 -11.56
C LEU A 195 10.61 -26.65 -10.92
N ASN A 196 10.50 -27.33 -9.77
CA ASN A 196 9.27 -27.41 -9.00
C ASN A 196 8.82 -26.02 -8.52
N ARG A 197 9.75 -25.15 -8.13
CA ARG A 197 9.45 -23.75 -7.80
C ARG A 197 9.05 -22.91 -9.01
N GLU A 198 9.68 -23.13 -10.16
CA GLU A 198 9.31 -22.47 -11.42
C GLU A 198 7.88 -22.83 -11.83
N GLN A 199 7.47 -24.09 -11.64
CA GLN A 199 6.13 -24.56 -11.96
C GLN A 199 5.09 -24.20 -10.89
N ASN A 200 5.44 -24.30 -9.60
CA ASN A 200 4.55 -23.99 -8.49
C ASN A 200 4.65 -22.51 -8.10
N THR A 201 3.83 -21.69 -8.72
CA THR A 201 3.73 -20.24 -8.45
C THR A 201 3.23 -19.90 -7.04
N ARG A 202 2.72 -20.88 -6.27
CA ARG A 202 2.22 -20.69 -4.91
C ARG A 202 3.24 -21.04 -3.83
N ALA A 203 4.31 -21.75 -4.19
CA ALA A 203 5.38 -22.06 -3.25
C ALA A 203 6.18 -20.79 -2.90
N GLY A 204 6.50 -20.63 -1.62
CA GLY A 204 7.25 -19.47 -1.16
C GLY A 204 7.47 -19.45 0.34
N HIS A 205 7.96 -18.31 0.82
CA HIS A 205 8.25 -18.07 2.23
C HIS A 205 7.27 -17.04 2.79
N VAL A 206 6.61 -17.39 3.89
CA VAL A 206 5.91 -16.42 4.74
C VAL A 206 6.92 -15.90 5.76
N TYR A 207 7.13 -14.59 5.79
CA TYR A 207 8.03 -13.94 6.75
C TYR A 207 7.24 -13.16 7.79
N ILE A 208 7.74 -13.18 9.02
CA ILE A 208 7.25 -12.39 10.14
C ILE A 208 8.38 -11.47 10.58
N ILE A 209 8.18 -10.17 10.42
CA ILE A 209 9.19 -9.15 10.71
C ILE A 209 8.63 -8.07 11.62
N SER A 210 9.49 -7.44 12.42
CA SER A 210 9.12 -6.28 13.23
C SER A 210 10.13 -5.15 13.07
N ASN A 211 9.73 -3.94 13.44
CA ASN A 211 10.63 -2.80 13.49
C ASN A 211 10.21 -1.93 14.67
N ILE A 212 10.79 -2.23 15.83
CA ILE A 212 10.45 -1.60 17.10
C ILE A 212 10.73 -0.10 17.04
N GLY A 213 11.82 0.31 16.40
CA GLY A 213 12.21 1.71 16.35
C GLY A 213 11.26 2.59 15.53
N SER A 214 10.57 2.03 14.53
CA SER A 214 9.67 2.77 13.64
C SER A 214 8.19 2.62 14.02
N PHE A 215 7.78 1.43 14.45
CA PHE A 215 6.38 1.10 14.70
C PHE A 215 6.05 0.87 16.19
N GLY A 216 7.06 0.64 17.04
CA GLY A 216 6.88 0.30 18.44
C GLY A 216 6.76 -1.21 18.70
N GLU A 217 6.56 -1.56 19.96
CA GLU A 217 6.51 -2.95 20.41
C GLU A 217 5.21 -3.66 19.97
N ASN A 218 5.30 -4.97 19.77
CA ASN A 218 4.18 -5.84 19.39
C ASN A 218 3.50 -5.44 18.07
N ILE A 219 4.25 -4.83 17.15
CA ILE A 219 3.79 -4.59 15.78
C ILE A 219 4.61 -5.43 14.83
N TYR A 220 3.94 -6.37 14.18
CA TYR A 220 4.54 -7.31 13.24
C TYR A 220 3.94 -7.14 11.85
N LYS A 221 4.80 -7.24 10.84
CA LYS A 221 4.38 -7.42 9.45
C LYS A 221 4.45 -8.89 9.10
N ILE A 222 3.36 -9.39 8.52
CA ILE A 222 3.27 -10.75 7.98
C ILE A 222 3.11 -10.62 6.48
N GLY A 223 4.07 -11.11 5.72
CA GLY A 223 4.04 -11.06 4.26
C GLY A 223 4.58 -12.32 3.64
N VAL A 224 4.42 -12.43 2.33
CA VAL A 224 4.90 -13.56 1.53
C VAL A 224 5.95 -13.10 0.51
N THR A 225 6.91 -13.97 0.21
CA THR A 225 7.86 -13.80 -0.89
C THR A 225 8.07 -15.11 -1.62
N ARG A 226 8.29 -15.03 -2.94
CA ARG A 226 8.67 -16.16 -3.79
C ARG A 226 10.18 -16.20 -4.03
N ARG A 227 10.95 -15.30 -3.43
CA ARG A 227 12.41 -15.30 -3.55
C ARG A 227 13.02 -16.55 -2.96
N LEU A 228 14.16 -16.91 -3.53
CA LEU A 228 15.00 -18.01 -3.06
C LEU A 228 15.50 -17.73 -1.65
N ASP A 229 15.94 -16.50 -1.42
CA ASP A 229 16.33 -15.99 -0.11
C ASP A 229 15.32 -14.94 0.38
N PRO A 230 14.54 -15.23 1.43
CA PRO A 230 13.60 -14.27 1.99
C PRO A 230 14.28 -13.07 2.63
N THR A 231 15.55 -13.17 3.04
CA THR A 231 16.28 -12.08 3.71
C THR A 231 16.56 -10.91 2.77
N GLU A 232 16.82 -11.17 1.48
CA GLU A 232 17.03 -10.11 0.48
C GLU A 232 15.78 -9.23 0.33
N ARG A 233 14.59 -9.83 0.24
CA ARG A 233 13.31 -9.10 0.20
C ARG A 233 13.12 -8.23 1.44
N ILE A 234 13.46 -8.75 2.62
CA ILE A 234 13.32 -8.03 3.89
C ILE A 234 14.31 -6.86 3.98
N ASN A 235 15.52 -7.03 3.46
CA ASN A 235 16.52 -5.96 3.38
C ASN A 235 16.09 -4.84 2.42
N GLU A 236 15.50 -5.19 1.27
CA GLU A 236 14.92 -4.20 0.35
C GLU A 236 13.80 -3.40 1.02
N LEU A 237 12.89 -4.07 1.72
CA LEU A 237 11.82 -3.43 2.49
C LEU A 237 12.36 -2.50 3.58
N SER A 238 13.49 -2.86 4.22
CA SER A 238 14.17 -2.05 5.22
C SER A 238 14.76 -0.77 4.62
N SER A 239 15.37 -0.85 3.44
CA SER A 239 16.09 0.27 2.82
C SER A 239 15.18 1.38 2.26
N ALA A 240 13.95 1.04 1.84
CA ALA A 240 13.14 1.94 1.04
C ALA A 240 12.24 2.88 1.85
N SER A 241 11.92 2.57 3.11
CA SER A 241 10.72 3.18 3.74
C SER A 241 10.74 3.32 5.26
N VAL A 242 11.79 2.90 5.96
CA VAL A 242 11.85 2.96 7.43
C VAL A 242 13.23 3.41 7.93
N PRO A 243 13.30 4.13 9.07
CA PRO A 243 14.57 4.65 9.62
C PRO A 243 15.48 3.58 10.25
N PHE A 244 14.92 2.42 10.62
CA PHE A 244 15.67 1.29 11.18
C PHE A 244 15.42 0.04 10.34
N LYS A 245 16.34 -0.93 10.37
CA LYS A 245 16.13 -2.22 9.70
C LYS A 245 15.03 -3.05 10.37
N TYR A 246 14.41 -3.95 9.60
CA TYR A 246 13.49 -4.94 10.14
C TYR A 246 14.25 -6.07 10.84
N ASP A 247 13.76 -6.48 12.00
CA ASP A 247 14.16 -7.71 12.69
C ASP A 247 13.34 -8.88 12.15
N ILE A 248 14.00 -10.00 11.84
CA ILE A 248 13.36 -11.22 11.34
C ILE A 248 13.03 -12.12 12.52
N HIS A 249 11.75 -12.45 12.68
CA HIS A 249 11.28 -13.33 13.75
C HIS A 249 11.02 -14.74 13.29
N ALA A 250 10.55 -14.92 12.06
CA ALA A 250 10.38 -16.24 11.47
C ALA A 250 10.35 -16.15 9.94
N THR A 251 10.79 -17.24 9.32
CA THR A 251 10.66 -17.49 7.88
C THR A 251 10.15 -18.90 7.68
N ILE A 252 8.97 -19.03 7.09
CA ILE A 252 8.23 -20.30 7.00
C ILE A 252 8.10 -20.66 5.52
N PHE A 253 8.74 -21.73 5.10
CA PHE A 253 8.56 -22.26 3.75
C PHE A 253 7.23 -23.04 3.66
N SER A 254 6.40 -22.70 2.68
CA SER A 254 5.13 -23.39 2.39
C SER A 254 4.98 -23.62 0.89
N GLU A 255 4.41 -24.78 0.52
CA GLU A 255 4.05 -25.09 -0.87
C GLU A 255 2.87 -24.23 -1.38
N ASP A 256 2.05 -23.70 -0.45
CA ASP A 256 1.01 -22.71 -0.72
C ASP A 256 1.13 -21.57 0.31
N ALA A 257 2.14 -20.72 0.12
CA ALA A 257 2.41 -19.59 0.99
C ALA A 257 1.26 -18.56 1.03
N PRO A 258 0.58 -18.22 -0.09
CA PRO A 258 -0.59 -17.33 -0.07
C PRO A 258 -1.73 -17.83 0.81
N LYS A 259 -1.96 -19.15 0.87
CA LYS A 259 -3.02 -19.72 1.72
C LYS A 259 -2.71 -19.56 3.20
N LEU A 260 -1.46 -19.82 3.61
CA LEU A 260 -1.03 -19.62 4.99
C LEU A 260 -1.09 -18.14 5.39
N GLU A 261 -0.61 -17.26 4.52
CA GLU A 261 -0.63 -15.81 4.75
C GLU A 261 -2.08 -15.29 4.89
N SER A 262 -2.98 -15.69 4.00
CA SER A 262 -4.40 -15.31 4.07
C SER A 262 -5.07 -15.82 5.35
N ALA A 263 -4.73 -17.02 5.84
CA ALA A 263 -5.24 -17.54 7.10
C ALA A 263 -4.80 -16.68 8.29
N LEU A 264 -3.51 -16.32 8.36
CA LEU A 264 -2.98 -15.44 9.41
C LEU A 264 -3.61 -14.04 9.34
N HIS A 265 -3.76 -13.48 8.14
CA HIS A 265 -4.40 -12.17 7.95
C HIS A 265 -5.84 -12.14 8.40
N LYS A 266 -6.61 -13.21 8.16
CA LYS A 266 -7.99 -13.35 8.63
C LYS A 266 -8.05 -13.50 10.15
N ALA A 267 -7.15 -14.30 10.74
CA ALA A 267 -7.08 -14.48 12.18
C ALA A 267 -6.77 -13.17 12.92
N PHE A 268 -5.95 -12.30 12.31
CA PHE A 268 -5.53 -11.01 12.89
C PHE A 268 -6.24 -9.78 12.32
N ASP A 269 -7.33 -9.95 11.56
CA ASP A 269 -8.00 -8.84 10.89
C ASP A 269 -8.44 -7.73 11.87
N ASN A 270 -8.95 -8.15 13.03
CA ASN A 270 -9.39 -7.30 14.13
C ASN A 270 -8.25 -6.47 14.75
N LYS A 271 -7.00 -6.93 14.56
CA LYS A 271 -5.77 -6.38 15.15
C LYS A 271 -4.90 -5.64 14.13
N ARG A 272 -5.41 -5.36 12.92
CA ARG A 272 -4.71 -4.55 11.92
C ARG A 272 -4.41 -3.15 12.45
N VAL A 273 -3.18 -2.69 12.20
CA VAL A 273 -2.76 -1.32 12.50
C VAL A 273 -3.46 -0.33 11.56
N ASN A 274 -3.56 -0.68 10.27
CA ASN A 274 -4.31 0.10 9.29
C ASN A 274 -5.67 -0.54 9.00
N LYS A 275 -6.75 0.15 9.43
CA LYS A 275 -8.14 -0.31 9.25
C LYS A 275 -8.78 0.14 7.93
N VAL A 276 -8.10 1.01 7.18
CA VAL A 276 -8.61 1.59 5.94
C VAL A 276 -8.00 0.86 4.74
N ASN A 277 -6.68 0.65 4.75
CA ASN A 277 -5.99 -0.06 3.68
C ASN A 277 -5.50 -1.43 4.17
N ASN A 278 -6.28 -2.46 3.81
CA ASN A 278 -6.01 -3.86 4.18
C ASN A 278 -4.79 -4.47 3.49
N ARG A 279 -4.23 -3.81 2.46
CA ARG A 279 -2.97 -4.22 1.81
C ARG A 279 -1.75 -3.87 2.66
N LYS A 280 -1.90 -3.06 3.71
CA LYS A 280 -0.84 -2.80 4.69
C LYS A 280 -0.94 -3.80 5.83
N GLU A 281 -0.14 -4.84 5.72
CA GLU A 281 -0.22 -6.08 6.51
C GLU A 281 0.54 -5.97 7.85
N PHE A 282 0.30 -4.89 8.58
CA PHE A 282 0.86 -4.68 9.91
C PHE A 282 -0.22 -4.97 10.96
N PHE A 283 0.14 -5.78 11.96
CA PHE A 283 -0.76 -6.27 12.98
C PHE A 283 -0.19 -5.99 14.37
N LYS A 284 -1.06 -5.56 15.29
CA LYS A 284 -0.73 -5.37 16.70
C LYS A 284 -1.00 -6.67 17.47
N VAL A 285 0.00 -7.54 17.53
CA VAL A 285 -0.07 -8.91 18.06
C VAL A 285 1.22 -9.25 18.79
N THR A 286 1.19 -10.25 19.65
CA THR A 286 2.42 -10.80 20.25
C THR A 286 2.98 -11.93 19.41
N LEU A 287 4.28 -12.21 19.53
CA LEU A 287 4.90 -13.32 18.80
C LEU A 287 4.29 -14.69 19.20
N ASP A 288 3.87 -14.84 20.45
CA ASP A 288 3.22 -16.07 20.94
C ASP A 288 1.84 -16.29 20.30
N GLU A 289 1.08 -15.21 20.06
CA GLU A 289 -0.19 -15.28 19.30
C GLU A 289 0.05 -15.71 17.86
N ILE A 290 1.07 -15.13 17.20
CA ILE A 290 1.44 -15.51 15.83
C ILE A 290 1.84 -16.99 15.78
N ARG A 291 2.70 -17.42 16.70
CA ARG A 291 3.16 -18.81 16.79
C ARG A 291 1.99 -19.79 16.93
N THR A 292 1.08 -19.51 17.86
CA THR A 292 -0.10 -20.35 18.11
C THR A 292 -0.94 -20.48 16.84
N GLU A 293 -1.09 -19.40 16.08
CA GLU A 293 -1.90 -19.42 14.87
C GLU A 293 -1.18 -20.09 13.68
N VAL A 294 0.14 -19.98 13.60
CA VAL A 294 0.94 -20.74 12.62
C VAL A 294 0.87 -22.23 12.91
N GLU A 295 1.05 -22.66 14.17
CA GLU A 295 1.01 -24.07 14.57
C GLU A 295 -0.34 -24.74 14.30
N LYS A 296 -1.45 -23.98 14.27
CA LYS A 296 -2.77 -24.51 13.86
C LYS A 296 -2.91 -24.71 12.36
N ASN A 297 -2.22 -23.90 11.56
CA ASN A 297 -2.37 -23.84 10.11
C ASN A 297 -1.23 -24.53 9.36
N PHE A 298 -0.16 -24.93 10.07
CA PHE A 298 1.07 -25.47 9.50
C PHE A 298 1.67 -26.56 10.39
N ASP A 299 1.77 -27.77 9.85
CA ASP A 299 2.14 -28.98 10.61
C ASP A 299 3.66 -29.15 10.84
N LYS A 300 4.52 -28.31 10.24
CA LYS A 300 5.98 -28.44 10.38
C LYS A 300 6.53 -27.48 11.45
N THR A 301 7.60 -27.91 12.12
CA THR A 301 8.33 -27.10 13.10
C THR A 301 8.88 -25.85 12.45
N VAL A 302 8.60 -24.69 13.04
CA VAL A 302 9.10 -23.38 12.62
C VAL A 302 10.07 -22.84 13.65
N GLU A 303 11.22 -22.34 13.21
CA GLU A 303 12.15 -21.63 14.08
C GLU A 303 11.73 -20.18 14.26
N TYR A 304 11.63 -19.75 15.52
CA TYR A 304 11.25 -18.39 15.89
C TYR A 304 12.38 -17.70 16.66
N THR A 305 12.83 -16.57 16.14
CA THR A 305 13.73 -15.66 16.84
C THR A 305 12.90 -14.76 17.75
N LYS A 306 12.89 -15.07 19.06
CA LYS A 306 12.09 -14.31 20.04
C LYS A 306 12.56 -12.88 20.26
N LEU A 307 13.87 -12.65 20.20
CA LEU A 307 14.47 -11.34 20.49
C LEU A 307 14.65 -10.55 19.20
N ALA A 308 13.99 -9.40 19.12
CA ALA A 308 14.36 -8.36 18.17
C ALA A 308 15.71 -7.78 18.60
N GLU A 309 16.70 -7.79 17.71
CA GLU A 309 18.02 -7.23 18.01
C GLU A 309 17.96 -5.71 18.07
N ALA A 310 17.22 -5.10 17.13
CA ALA A 310 16.96 -3.65 17.04
C ALA A 310 18.22 -2.82 17.35
N GLN A 311 19.37 -3.22 16.79
CA GLN A 311 20.69 -2.74 17.20
C GLN A 311 20.82 -1.22 17.09
N GLU A 312 20.50 -0.66 15.92
CA GLU A 312 20.57 0.77 15.63
C GLU A 312 19.61 1.60 16.52
N TYR A 313 18.42 1.07 16.81
CA TYR A 313 17.45 1.72 17.69
C TYR A 313 17.94 1.77 19.14
N ARG A 314 18.47 0.65 19.66
CA ARG A 314 19.03 0.59 21.02
C ARG A 314 20.27 1.48 21.16
N GLN A 315 21.10 1.57 20.13
CA GLN A 315 22.22 2.52 20.09
C GLN A 315 21.72 3.97 20.13
N THR A 316 20.67 4.30 19.37
CA THR A 316 20.06 5.64 19.36
C THR A 316 19.54 6.02 20.74
N LEU A 317 18.85 5.11 21.44
CA LEU A 317 18.38 5.34 22.82
C LEU A 317 19.53 5.60 23.79
N LYS A 318 20.62 4.83 23.70
CA LYS A 318 21.81 5.04 24.53
C LYS A 318 22.43 6.41 24.29
N ILE A 319 22.53 6.86 23.04
CA ILE A 319 23.05 8.19 22.69
C ILE A 319 22.15 9.28 23.28
N GLN A 320 20.83 9.14 23.18
CA GLN A 320 19.89 10.10 23.76
C GLN A 320 19.99 10.17 25.29
N GLU A 321 20.15 9.03 25.96
CA GLU A 321 20.35 8.98 27.40
C GLU A 321 21.67 9.64 27.82
N LEU A 322 22.75 9.41 27.06
CA LEU A 322 24.04 10.04 27.29
C LEU A 322 23.95 11.57 27.13
N ASN A 323 23.30 12.05 26.07
CA ASN A 323 23.09 13.47 25.82
C ASN A 323 22.25 14.14 26.91
N LYS A 324 21.25 13.43 27.46
CA LYS A 324 20.46 13.92 28.61
C LYS A 324 21.23 13.97 29.92
N LYS A 325 22.27 13.16 30.09
CA LYS A 325 23.16 13.18 31.26
C LYS A 325 24.24 14.28 31.16
N LEU A 326 24.55 14.72 29.94
CA LEU A 326 25.54 15.74 29.64
C LEU A 326 24.95 17.17 29.56
N ALA A 327 23.64 17.29 29.37
CA ALA A 327 22.87 18.54 29.45
C ALA A 327 22.36 18.74 30.88
#